data_AF-A0A438HDE3-F1
#
_entry.id   AF-A0A438HDE3-F1
#
_cell.length_a   1.000
_cell.length_b   1.000
_cell.length_c   1.000
_cell.angle_alpha   90.00
_cell.angle_beta   90.00
_cell.angle_gamma   90.00
#
_symmetry.space_group_name_H-M   'P 1'
#
loop_
_entity.id
_entity.type
_entity.pdbx_description
1 polymer ?
#
loop_
_entity_poly.entity_id
_entity_poly.type
_entity_poly.pdbx_seq_one_letter_code
_entity_poly.pdbx_strand_id
1 'polypeptide(L)'
;MAEGGDRNTGFFHRMASAHRRNNQLERIKINGEWLLEEQEIREGIASTFQSLLSEDMGWKADIGGLRLDQISQQEAETLERPFTEEEIYVALMEMNGDKAPGPDGFTMAFWQSC
;
A
#
# COMPACT_ATOMS: atom_id res chain seq x y z
N MET A 1 9.72 12.97 36.39
CA MET A 1 11.11 12.47 36.31
C MET A 1 11.05 11.03 35.88
N ALA A 2 11.55 10.73 34.69
CA ALA A 2 11.46 9.41 34.05
C ALA A 2 12.59 8.51 34.56
N GLU A 3 12.28 7.58 35.44
CA GLU A 3 13.16 6.47 35.82
C GLU A 3 12.54 5.18 35.29
N GLY A 4 13.14 4.60 34.24
CA GLY A 4 12.68 3.30 33.74
C GLY A 4 13.16 2.91 32.34
N GLY A 5 14.06 3.66 31.71
CA GLY A 5 14.45 3.43 30.31
C GLY A 5 15.50 2.33 30.03
N ASP A 6 16.20 1.81 31.05
CA ASP A 6 17.44 1.03 30.81
C ASP A 6 17.37 -0.46 31.24
N ARG A 7 16.23 -0.93 31.76
CA ARG A 7 16.13 -2.30 32.35
C ARG A 7 15.37 -3.31 31.51
N ASN A 8 15.63 -3.35 30.20
CA ASN A 8 15.23 -4.55 29.45
C ASN A 8 16.06 -4.87 28.20
N THR A 9 17.37 -4.61 28.22
CA THR A 9 18.24 -4.95 27.08
C THR A 9 18.17 -6.45 26.76
N GLY A 10 18.21 -7.34 27.74
CA GLY A 10 18.21 -8.80 27.50
C GLY A 10 16.94 -9.35 26.82
N PHE A 11 15.74 -8.89 27.18
CA PHE A 11 14.51 -9.32 26.51
C PHE A 11 14.44 -8.75 25.09
N PHE A 12 14.73 -7.45 24.91
CA PHE A 12 14.70 -6.82 23.59
C PHE A 12 15.81 -7.38 22.68
N HIS A 13 16.99 -7.72 23.22
CA HIS A 13 18.03 -8.43 22.48
C HIS A 13 17.57 -9.83 22.08
N ARG A 14 16.98 -10.61 22.98
CA ARG A 14 16.43 -11.94 22.63
C ARG A 14 15.34 -11.85 21.58
N MET A 15 14.46 -10.86 21.69
CA MET A 15 13.40 -10.57 20.73
C MET A 15 13.99 -10.17 19.38
N ALA A 16 14.96 -9.24 19.34
CA ALA A 16 15.66 -8.85 18.12
C ALA A 16 16.45 -10.00 17.49
N SER A 17 17.10 -10.86 18.28
CA SER A 17 17.77 -12.07 17.80
C SER A 17 16.80 -13.12 17.26
N ALA A 18 15.64 -13.30 17.90
CA ALA A 18 14.58 -14.17 17.41
C ALA A 18 14.01 -13.65 16.09
N HIS A 19 13.73 -12.34 16.01
CA HIS A 19 13.32 -11.70 14.76
C HIS A 19 14.38 -11.81 13.68
N ARG A 20 15.66 -11.54 13.98
CA ARG A 20 16.76 -11.71 13.01
C ARG A 20 16.83 -13.13 12.49
N ARG A 21 16.76 -14.14 13.36
CA ARG A 21 16.82 -15.56 12.96
C ARG A 21 15.59 -15.98 12.16
N ASN A 22 14.39 -15.53 12.54
CA ASN A 22 13.17 -15.84 11.78
C ASN A 22 13.12 -15.14 10.43
N ASN A 23 13.72 -13.95 10.32
CA ASN A 23 13.73 -13.14 9.10
C ASN A 23 14.99 -13.34 8.26
N GLN A 24 15.90 -14.24 8.68
CA GLN A 24 17.11 -14.54 7.92
C GLN A 24 16.76 -15.45 6.75
N LEU A 25 16.94 -14.93 5.54
CA LEU A 25 16.78 -15.71 4.31
C LEU A 25 18.09 -16.43 4.00
N GLU A 26 18.24 -17.68 4.43
CA GLU A 26 19.47 -18.48 4.24
C GLU A 26 19.66 -18.98 2.81
N ARG A 27 18.57 -19.21 2.08
CA ARG A 27 18.59 -19.65 0.68
C ARG A 27 17.27 -19.36 -0.01
N ILE A 28 17.33 -19.21 -1.32
CA ILE A 28 16.15 -19.09 -2.18
C ILE A 28 16.33 -19.93 -3.43
N LYS A 29 15.22 -20.41 -4.01
CA LYS A 29 15.23 -21.13 -5.28
C LYS A 29 14.68 -20.24 -6.39
N ILE A 30 15.50 -19.97 -7.41
CA ILE A 30 15.13 -19.15 -8.56
C ILE A 30 15.44 -19.94 -9.84
N ASN A 31 14.48 -20.06 -10.76
CA ASN A 31 14.60 -20.79 -12.03
C ASN A 31 15.12 -22.24 -11.90
N GLY A 32 14.90 -22.90 -10.77
CA GLY A 32 15.38 -24.27 -10.53
C GLY A 32 16.68 -24.37 -9.72
N GLU A 33 17.42 -23.27 -9.58
CA GLU A 33 18.72 -23.21 -8.91
C GLU A 33 18.59 -22.66 -7.49
N TRP A 34 19.38 -23.21 -6.56
CA TRP A 34 19.44 -22.71 -5.18
C TRP A 34 20.54 -21.66 -5.06
N LEU A 35 20.18 -20.48 -4.60
CA LEU A 35 21.09 -19.40 -4.25
C LEU A 35 21.26 -19.38 -2.73
N LEU A 36 22.50 -19.36 -2.27
CA LEU A 36 22.86 -19.39 -0.85
C LEU A 36 23.72 -18.19 -0.43
N GLU A 37 24.42 -17.58 -1.38
CA GLU A 37 25.27 -16.42 -1.10
C GLU A 37 24.39 -15.16 -1.06
N GLU A 38 24.61 -14.29 -0.07
CA GLU A 38 23.71 -13.16 0.23
C GLU A 38 23.58 -12.19 -0.95
N GLN A 39 24.68 -11.96 -1.68
CA GLN A 39 24.71 -11.10 -2.86
C GLN A 39 23.88 -11.71 -3.99
N GLU A 40 24.03 -13.01 -4.26
CA GLU A 40 23.27 -13.78 -5.24
C GLU A 40 21.78 -13.80 -4.90
N ILE A 41 21.43 -14.03 -3.63
CA ILE A 41 20.03 -14.00 -3.16
C ILE A 41 19.42 -12.63 -3.45
N ARG A 42 20.12 -11.54 -3.10
CA ARG A 42 19.64 -10.16 -3.30
C ARG A 42 19.46 -9.84 -4.79
N GLU A 43 20.46 -10.15 -5.61
CA GLU A 43 20.44 -9.90 -7.06
C GLU A 43 19.38 -10.78 -7.76
N GLY A 44 19.25 -12.03 -7.35
CA GLY A 44 18.25 -12.96 -7.85
C GLY A 44 16.83 -12.47 -7.56
N ILE A 45 16.55 -12.01 -6.33
CA ILE A 45 15.25 -11.42 -5.98
C ILE A 45 14.99 -10.16 -6.82
N ALA A 46 15.94 -9.23 -6.84
CA ALA A 46 15.79 -7.97 -7.55
C ALA A 46 15.51 -8.18 -9.05
N SER A 47 16.29 -9.04 -9.71
CA SER A 47 16.12 -9.36 -11.13
C SER A 47 14.82 -10.10 -11.43
N THR A 48 14.40 -11.03 -10.55
CA THR A 48 13.13 -11.74 -10.70
C THR A 48 11.95 -10.78 -10.62
N PHE A 49 11.92 -9.90 -9.61
CA PHE A 49 10.86 -8.89 -9.49
C PHE A 49 10.93 -7.84 -10.59
N GLN A 50 12.13 -7.43 -11.01
CA GLN A 50 12.30 -6.54 -12.14
C GLN A 50 11.70 -7.17 -13.39
N SER A 51 12.00 -8.43 -13.69
CA SER A 51 11.41 -9.13 -14.85
C SER A 51 9.90 -9.32 -14.73
N LEU A 52 9.40 -9.61 -13.53
CA LEU A 52 7.96 -9.82 -13.27
C LEU A 52 7.15 -8.53 -13.40
N LEU A 53 7.71 -7.41 -12.94
CA LEU A 53 7.08 -6.10 -12.93
C LEU A 53 7.42 -5.26 -14.16
N SER A 54 8.37 -5.71 -14.97
CA SER A 54 8.64 -5.12 -16.28
C SER A 54 7.49 -5.47 -17.20
N GLU A 55 6.97 -4.45 -17.87
CA GLU A 55 5.94 -4.64 -18.88
C GLU A 55 6.59 -5.31 -20.09
N ASP A 56 6.03 -6.44 -20.53
CA ASP A 56 6.37 -7.00 -21.83
C ASP A 56 5.87 -6.01 -22.89
N MET A 57 6.79 -5.32 -23.55
CA MET A 57 6.50 -4.44 -24.68
C MET A 57 6.12 -5.24 -25.95
N GLY A 58 5.71 -6.50 -25.80
CA GLY A 58 5.08 -7.31 -26.83
C GLY A 58 3.80 -6.69 -27.39
N TRP A 59 3.06 -7.47 -28.18
CA TRP A 59 1.84 -6.99 -28.83
C TRP A 59 0.87 -6.43 -27.79
N LYS A 60 0.66 -5.12 -27.85
CA LYS A 60 -0.45 -4.44 -27.17
C LYS A 60 -1.56 -4.29 -28.20
N ALA A 61 -2.80 -4.58 -27.79
CA ALA A 61 -3.95 -4.20 -28.60
C ALA A 61 -3.90 -2.69 -28.82
N ASP A 62 -3.88 -2.26 -30.08
CA ASP A 62 -4.02 -0.85 -30.39
C ASP A 62 -5.45 -0.41 -30.07
N ILE A 63 -5.62 0.16 -28.88
CA ILE A 63 -6.88 0.74 -28.43
C ILE A 63 -7.10 2.14 -29.00
N GLY A 64 -6.11 2.73 -29.67
CA GLY A 64 -6.19 4.06 -30.27
C GLY A 64 -7.18 4.16 -31.43
N GLY A 65 -7.57 3.01 -32.03
CA GLY A 65 -8.62 2.92 -33.04
C GLY A 65 -10.02 2.64 -32.48
N LEU A 66 -10.15 2.33 -31.18
CA LEU A 66 -11.45 2.04 -30.57
C LEU A 66 -12.20 3.35 -30.35
N ARG A 67 -13.38 3.47 -30.97
CA ARG A 67 -14.33 4.51 -30.62
C ARG A 67 -15.02 4.11 -29.33
N LEU A 68 -14.40 4.51 -28.22
CA LEU A 68 -15.02 4.44 -26.91
C LEU A 68 -15.98 5.63 -26.77
N ASP A 69 -17.10 5.40 -26.09
CA ASP A 69 -17.97 6.50 -25.69
C ASP A 69 -17.18 7.40 -24.74
N GLN A 70 -17.09 8.67 -25.11
CA GLN A 70 -16.43 9.70 -24.32
C GLN A 70 -17.49 10.58 -23.69
N ILE A 71 -17.28 10.94 -22.44
CA ILE A 71 -18.06 12.02 -21.83
C ILE A 71 -17.79 13.31 -22.60
N SER A 72 -18.82 14.14 -22.71
CA SER A 72 -18.67 15.48 -23.25
C SER A 72 -17.68 16.31 -22.44
N GLN A 73 -17.10 17.33 -23.06
CA GLN A 73 -16.22 18.26 -22.35
C GLN A 73 -16.90 18.86 -21.12
N GLN A 74 -18.20 19.19 -21.22
CA GLN A 74 -18.97 19.73 -20.10
C GLN A 74 -19.10 18.73 -18.94
N GLU A 75 -19.32 17.45 -19.22
CA GLU A 75 -19.36 16.41 -18.20
C GLU A 75 -17.99 16.23 -17.53
N ALA A 76 -16.90 16.28 -18.32
CA ALA A 76 -15.54 16.23 -17.78
C ALA A 76 -15.27 17.41 -16.83
N GLU A 77 -15.57 18.64 -17.27
CA GLU A 77 -15.46 19.85 -16.45
C GLU A 77 -16.31 19.77 -15.18
N THR A 78 -17.48 19.12 -15.25
CA THR A 78 -18.36 18.92 -14.09
C THR A 78 -17.80 17.91 -13.09
N LEU A 79 -17.11 16.86 -13.56
CA LEU A 79 -16.46 15.87 -12.70
C LEU A 79 -15.18 16.39 -12.04
N GLU A 80 -14.47 17.30 -12.72
CA GLU A 80 -13.22 17.89 -12.25
C GLU A 80 -13.41 19.14 -11.37
N ARG A 81 -14.66 19.63 -11.22
CA ARG A 81 -14.93 20.79 -10.39
C ARG A 81 -14.61 20.51 -8.91
N PRO A 82 -14.08 21.48 -8.17
CA PRO A 82 -13.93 21.34 -6.71
C PRO A 82 -15.27 21.09 -6.03
N PHE A 83 -15.25 20.28 -4.97
CA PHE A 83 -16.42 20.09 -4.11
C PHE A 83 -16.79 21.38 -3.38
N THR A 84 -18.09 21.64 -3.25
CA THR A 84 -18.58 22.73 -2.40
C THR A 84 -18.69 22.30 -0.94
N GLU A 85 -18.74 23.27 -0.03
CA GLU A 85 -18.93 22.99 1.40
C GLU A 85 -20.27 22.28 1.65
N GLU A 86 -21.33 22.67 0.93
CA GLU A 86 -22.64 22.02 1.01
C GLU A 86 -22.60 20.56 0.55
N GLU A 87 -21.88 20.25 -0.53
CA GLU A 87 -21.72 18.87 -1.01
C GLU A 87 -20.99 18.01 0.02
N ILE A 88 -19.92 18.55 0.61
CA ILE A 88 -19.17 17.87 1.67
C ILE A 88 -20.06 17.64 2.88
N TYR A 89 -20.83 18.65 3.29
CA TYR A 89 -21.74 18.56 4.43
C TYR A 89 -22.83 17.50 4.21
N VAL A 90 -23.49 17.53 3.05
CA VAL A 90 -24.54 16.55 2.72
C VAL A 90 -23.96 15.14 2.69
N ALA A 91 -22.85 14.93 1.99
CA ALA A 91 -22.19 13.63 1.93
C ALA A 91 -21.81 13.14 3.33
N LEU A 92 -21.28 14.02 4.18
CA LEU A 92 -20.93 13.70 5.56
C LEU A 92 -22.14 13.23 6.37
N MET A 93 -23.27 13.93 6.26
CA MET A 93 -24.51 13.58 6.98
C MET A 93 -25.18 12.31 6.46
N GLU A 94 -25.05 11.99 5.17
CA GLU A 94 -25.62 10.77 4.57
C GLU A 94 -24.83 9.49 4.91
N MET A 95 -23.59 9.63 5.38
CA MET A 95 -22.76 8.48 5.74
C MET A 95 -23.28 7.78 7.02
N ASN A 96 -23.17 6.45 7.06
CA ASN A 96 -23.51 5.70 8.27
C ASN A 96 -22.46 5.92 9.36
N GLY A 97 -22.87 6.50 10.49
CA GLY A 97 -22.05 6.81 11.66
C GLY A 97 -21.40 5.59 12.33
N ASP A 98 -22.02 4.41 12.22
CA ASP A 98 -21.62 3.18 12.90
C ASP A 98 -20.59 2.33 12.12
N LYS A 99 -20.05 2.86 11.01
CA LYS A 99 -18.99 2.18 10.26
C LYS A 99 -17.71 2.08 11.11
N ALA A 100 -16.95 1.02 10.88
CA ALA A 100 -15.67 0.81 11.56
C ALA A 100 -14.73 2.01 11.35
N PRO A 101 -13.99 2.44 12.39
CA PRO A 101 -13.11 3.59 12.31
C PRO A 101 -11.92 3.33 11.38
N GLY A 102 -11.36 4.41 10.84
CA GLY A 102 -10.11 4.37 10.10
C GLY A 102 -8.89 4.18 11.02
N PRO A 103 -7.67 4.25 10.46
CA PRO A 103 -6.43 4.21 11.26
C PRO A 103 -6.32 5.33 12.32
N ASP A 104 -7.12 6.38 12.19
CA ASP A 104 -7.24 7.50 13.13
C ASP A 104 -8.08 7.17 14.38
N GLY A 105 -8.85 6.08 14.36
CA GLY A 105 -9.68 5.62 15.47
C GLY A 105 -11.02 6.36 15.62
N PHE A 106 -11.37 7.28 14.71
CA PHE A 106 -12.64 8.00 14.77
C PHE A 106 -13.68 7.37 13.83
N THR A 107 -14.93 7.30 14.29
CA THR A 107 -16.06 6.90 13.43
C THR A 107 -16.66 8.11 12.72
N MET A 108 -17.48 7.88 11.69
CA MET A 108 -18.17 8.97 11.00
C MET A 108 -19.09 9.77 11.93
N ALA A 109 -19.66 9.12 12.96
CA ALA A 109 -20.51 9.77 13.96
C ALA A 109 -19.79 10.90 14.72
N PHE A 110 -18.47 10.79 14.94
CA PHE A 110 -17.68 11.86 15.55
C PHE A 110 -17.76 13.14 14.71
N TRP A 111 -17.48 13.02 13.42
CA TRP A 111 -17.48 14.14 12.47
C TRP A 111 -18.87 14.72 12.20
N GLN A 112 -19.93 13.90 12.32
CA GLN A 112 -21.31 14.36 12.18
C GLN A 112 -21.82 15.16 13.39
N SER A 113 -21.18 14.97 14.55
CA SER A 113 -21.60 15.58 15.82
C SER A 113 -20.87 16.89 16.17
N CYS A 114 -19.82 17.23 15.42
CA CYS A 114 -19.05 18.47 15.57
C CYS A 114 -19.67 19.61 14.75
#